data_AF-A0A9X2XV25-F1
#
_entry.id   AF-A0A9X2XV25-F1
#
_cell.length_a   1.000
_cell.length_b   1.000
_cell.length_c   1.000
_cell.angle_alpha   90.00
_cell.angle_beta   90.00
_cell.angle_gamma   90.00
#
_symmetry.space_group_name_H-M   'P 1'
#
loop_
_entity.id
_entity.type
_entity.pdbx_description
1 polymer ?
#
loop_
_entity_poly.entity_id
_entity_poly.type
_entity_poly.pdbx_seq_one_letter_code
_entity_poly.pdbx_strand_id
1 'polypeptide(L)' 'MKKKIKSLWIESKQKVAIVGGQPVYDDNSVVIVTFEDDSNYVATFFTYVNL' A
#
# COMPACT_ATOMS: atom_id res chain seq x y z
N MET A 1 -20.02 12.64 8.05
CA MET A 1 -19.56 12.64 9.46
C MET A 1 -18.05 12.45 9.50
N LYS A 2 -17.33 13.16 10.38
CA LYS A 2 -15.91 12.88 10.65
C LYS A 2 -15.81 11.64 11.54
N LYS A 3 -15.23 10.54 11.05
CA LYS A 3 -14.96 9.34 11.85
C LYS A 3 -13.59 9.48 12.53
N LYS A 4 -13.48 9.07 13.80
CA LYS A 4 -12.20 9.04 14.52
C LYS A 4 -11.39 7.81 14.10
N ILE A 5 -10.10 8.02 13.83
CA ILE A 5 -9.17 6.95 13.44
C ILE A 5 -8.72 6.22 14.71
N LYS A 6 -8.84 4.90 14.69
CA LYS A 6 -8.36 3.98 15.74
C LYS A 6 -6.95 3.49 15.43
N SER A 7 -6.67 3.12 14.18
CA SER A 7 -5.34 2.73 13.72
C SER A 7 -5.12 3.01 12.24
N LEU A 8 -3.83 3.09 11.87
CA LEU A 8 -3.36 3.24 10.50
C LEU A 8 -2.28 2.19 10.25
N TRP A 9 -2.46 1.36 9.22
CA TRP A 9 -1.47 0.41 8.75
C TRP A 9 -1.08 0.73 7.31
N ILE A 10 0.23 0.75 7.05
CA ILE A 10 0.81 1.02 5.73
C ILE A 10 1.82 -0.09 5.45
N GLU A 11 1.67 -0.76 4.31
CA GLU A 11 2.60 -1.77 3.82
C GLU A 11 3.05 -1.41 2.40
N SER A 12 4.36 -1.33 2.17
CA SER A 12 4.94 -1.23 0.83
C SER A 12 5.52 -2.58 0.42
N LYS A 13 5.17 -3.03 -0.78
CA LYS A 13 5.76 -4.20 -1.42
C LYS A 13 6.85 -3.74 -2.37
N GLN A 14 8.07 -3.63 -1.87
CA GLN A 14 9.25 -3.52 -2.73
C GLN A 14 9.60 -4.89 -3.28
N LYS A 15 9.48 -5.07 -4.60
CA LYS A 15 10.03 -6.24 -5.27
C LYS A 15 11.44 -5.91 -5.74
N VAL A 16 12.42 -6.62 -5.20
CA VAL A 16 13.76 -6.65 -5.80
C VAL A 16 13.76 -7.52 -7.04
N ALA A 17 14.68 -7.25 -7.97
CA ALA A 17 14.85 -8.07 -9.17
C ALA A 17 15.05 -9.55 -8.81
N ILE A 18 14.42 -10.46 -9.57
CA ILE A 18 14.85 -11.86 -9.60
C ILE A 18 16.29 -11.87 -10.13
N VAL A 19 17.19 -12.64 -9.52
CA VAL A 19 18.62 -12.69 -9.88
C VAL A 19 18.78 -12.90 -11.40
N GLY A 20 19.34 -11.90 -12.09
CA GLY A 20 19.53 -11.89 -13.55
C GLY A 20 18.42 -11.20 -14.38
N GLY A 21 17.36 -10.70 -13.74
CA GLY A 21 16.29 -9.92 -14.38
C GLY A 21 16.49 -8.41 -14.29
N GLN A 22 15.73 -7.66 -15.08
CA GLN A 22 15.66 -6.19 -14.94
C GLN A 22 15.05 -5.82 -13.57
N PRO A 23 15.56 -4.78 -12.89
CA PRO A 23 14.92 -4.26 -11.69
C PRO A 23 13.52 -3.76 -12.05
N VAL A 24 12.51 -4.46 -11.55
CA VAL A 24 11.13 -3.98 -11.58
C VAL A 24 10.97 -3.06 -10.38
N TYR A 25 10.95 -1.75 -10.63
CA TYR A 25 10.63 -0.75 -9.60
C TYR A 25 9.11 -0.66 -9.42
N ASP A 26 8.51 -1.74 -8.93
CA ASP A 26 7.13 -1.73 -8.47
C ASP A 26 7.13 -1.33 -6.99
N ASP A 27 6.75 -0.09 -6.69
CA ASP A 27 6.44 0.35 -5.32
C ASP A 27 4.92 0.37 -5.16
N ASN A 28 4.36 -0.79 -4.86
CA ASN A 28 2.95 -0.92 -4.56
C ASN A 28 2.74 -0.76 -3.05
N SER A 29 1.87 0.15 -2.65
CA SER A 29 1.57 0.42 -1.25
C SER A 29 0.11 0.17 -0.92
N VAL A 30 -0.15 -0.45 0.22
CA VAL A 30 -1.50 -0.65 0.77
C VAL A 30 -1.62 0.20 2.02
N VAL A 31 -2.73 0.93 2.11
CA VAL A 31 -3.09 1.74 3.29
C VAL A 31 -4.42 1.23 3.82
N ILE A 32 -4.45 0.87 5.09
CA ILE A 32 -5.66 0.49 5.82
C ILE A 32 -5.86 1.45 6.99
N VAL A 33 -7.01 2.10 7.02
CA VAL A 33 -7.45 2.96 8.12
C VAL A 33 -8.59 2.25 8.83
N THR A 34 -8.40 1.93 10.11
CA THR A 34 -9.46 1.41 10.97
C THR A 34 -10.01 2.56 11.81
N PHE A 35 -11.33 2.69 11.84
CA PHE A 35 -12.03 3.69 12.65
C PHE A 35 -12.49 3.10 13.99
N GLU A 36 -12.89 3.95 14.93
CA GLU A 36 -13.40 3.53 16.25
C GLU A 36 -14.68 2.67 16.19
N ASP A 37 -15.44 2.75 15.09
CA ASP A 37 -16.62 1.90 14.85
C ASP A 37 -16.27 0.55 14.19
N ASP A 38 -14.98 0.19 14.18
CA ASP A 38 -14.38 -0.98 13.54
C ASP A 38 -14.58 -1.07 12.01
N SER A 39 -15.13 -0.02 11.39
CA SER A 39 -15.14 0.09 9.92
C SER A 39 -13.73 0.37 9.38
N ASN A 40 -13.48 -0.06 8.15
CA ASN A 40 -12.18 0.08 7.50
C ASN A 40 -12.29 0.85 6.18
N TYR A 41 -11.29 1.68 5.90
CA TYR A 41 -11.02 2.23 4.57
C TYR A 41 -9.72 1.61 4.05
N VAL A 42 -9.75 1.04 2.84
CA VAL A 42 -8.61 0.39 2.21
C VAL A 42 -8.31 1.08 0.89
N ALA A 43 -7.07 1.50 0.70
CA ALA A 43 -6.56 2.04 -0.55
C ALA A 43 -5.30 1.28 -0.98
N THR A 44 -5.17 1.06 -2.29
CA THR A 44 -3.96 0.47 -2.88
C THR A 44 -3.43 1.41 -3.95
N PHE A 45 -2.15 1.74 -3.83
CA PHE A 45 -1.43 2.56 -4.78
C PHE A 45 -0.53 1.65 -5.59
N PHE A 46 -0.67 1.74 -6.91
CA PHE A 46 0.17 1.00 -7.84
C PHE A 46 1.11 1.97 -8.53
N THR A 47 2.41 1.72 -8.41
CA THR A 47 3.43 2.47 -9.15
C THR A 47 3.95 1.57 -10.25
N TYR A 48 3.72 1.96 -11.49
CA TYR A 48 4.30 1.31 -12.65
C TYR A 48 5.31 2.27 -13.28
N VAL A 49 6.54 1.81 -13.46
CA VAL A 49 7.47 2.48 -14.37
C VAL A 49 7.07 2.07 -15.79
N ASN A 50 6.63 3.02 -16.62
CA ASN A 50 6.49 2.78 -18.05
C ASN A 50 7.88 2.49 -18.64
N LEU A 51 8.04 1.30 -19.22
CA LEU A 51 9.22 0.88 -19.98
C LEU A 51 9.08 1.27 -21.45
#